data_AF-A0A1J4JA71-F1
#
_entry.id   AF-A0A1J4JA71-F1
#
_cell.length_a   1.000
_cell.length_b   1.000
_cell.length_c   1.000
_cell.angle_alpha   90.00
_cell.angle_beta   90.00
_cell.angle_gamma   90.00
#
_symmetry.space_group_name_H-M   'P 1'
#
loop_
_entity.id
_entity.type
_entity.pdbx_description
1 polymer ?
#
loop_
_entity_poly.entity_id
_entity_poly.type
_entity_poly.pdbx_seq_one_letter_code
_entity_poly.pdbx_strand_id
1 'polypeptide(L)'
;MISKQDLFQGTTFNAQLQGAIYTDIVAMREWFPTIYPYQYQYPQYIAVLLQGTVQITIGGQDCPLPLSMVLPPNFPDLPPYATIPIPPGFPLKPSNGLQPNGTINTACFFQWIPRKSRLAQYVNAIIQYLSSNPPFTMADGLRLTPPKTSAPSSQGGSQYGGMQQQYPNQYQNQYSQYPNQYPQQSMPPKPQVNLAEIQEQAVVEAMSIVDDLNRKIMANEHQIMENKLVCDMADIINDVQTILNDHVSKSKEELKSLNAQPLPEVPIDPEIEQQLETRAKEETYDEVKEVLRETFLAQAITVDEYFQTVRDISKNHFRQVLLPSMSS
;
A
#
# COMPACT_ATOMS: atom_id res chain seq x y z
N MET A 1 14.67 2.83 23.62
CA MET A 1 13.70 2.63 22.52
C MET A 1 12.64 3.70 22.69
N ILE A 2 12.28 4.45 21.64
CA ILE A 2 11.23 5.49 21.72
C ILE A 2 9.91 4.85 22.18
N SER A 3 9.16 5.53 23.05
CA SER A 3 7.89 4.98 23.53
C SER A 3 6.84 5.02 22.43
N LYS A 4 5.78 4.20 22.55
CA LYS A 4 4.64 4.25 21.62
C LYS A 4 4.02 5.65 21.57
N GLN A 5 3.86 6.29 22.74
CA GLN A 5 3.26 7.62 22.82
C GLN A 5 4.11 8.64 22.07
N ASP A 6 5.43 8.66 22.32
CA ASP A 6 6.34 9.59 21.65
C ASP A 6 6.46 9.32 20.15
N LEU A 7 6.33 8.06 19.71
CA LEU A 7 6.43 7.71 18.30
C LEU A 7 5.21 8.15 17.48
N PHE A 8 4.01 8.13 18.07
CA PHE A 8 2.77 8.44 17.35
C PHE A 8 2.18 9.82 17.69
N GLN A 9 2.76 10.58 18.61
CA GLN A 9 2.30 11.92 18.97
C GLN A 9 2.24 12.85 17.75
N GLY A 10 1.08 13.43 17.48
CA GLY A 10 0.88 14.37 16.36
C GLY A 10 0.87 13.73 14.97
N THR A 11 0.96 12.40 14.89
CA THR A 11 0.81 11.66 13.63
C THR A 11 -0.67 11.48 13.26
N THR A 12 -0.95 11.16 12.01
CA THR A 12 -2.31 10.92 11.48
C THR A 12 -2.73 9.44 11.50
N PHE A 13 -1.94 8.55 12.11
CA PHE A 13 -2.26 7.12 12.19
C PHE A 13 -3.51 6.89 13.04
N ASN A 14 -4.36 5.95 12.61
CA ASN A 14 -5.53 5.52 13.37
C ASN A 14 -5.12 5.04 14.77
N ALA A 15 -5.62 5.71 15.82
CA ALA A 15 -5.30 5.44 17.21
C ALA A 15 -5.54 3.98 17.64
N GLN A 16 -6.55 3.31 17.07
CA GLN A 16 -6.85 1.91 17.36
C GLN A 16 -5.78 0.96 16.82
N LEU A 17 -5.10 1.36 15.74
CA LEU A 17 -4.08 0.54 15.08
C LEU A 17 -2.67 0.80 15.62
N GLN A 18 -2.40 1.97 16.22
CA GLN A 18 -1.07 2.36 16.71
C GLN A 18 -0.43 1.30 17.62
N GLY A 19 -1.21 0.61 18.46
CA GLY A 19 -0.70 -0.47 19.32
C GLY A 19 -0.15 -1.66 18.53
N ALA A 20 -0.88 -2.10 17.51
CA ALA A 20 -0.46 -3.19 16.63
C ALA A 20 0.75 -2.78 15.76
N ILE A 21 0.73 -1.55 15.23
CA ILE A 21 1.84 -0.99 14.44
C ILE A 21 3.12 -0.91 15.28
N TYR A 22 3.03 -0.39 16.51
CA TYR A 22 4.17 -0.34 17.43
C TYR A 22 4.74 -1.72 17.71
N THR A 23 3.87 -2.71 17.95
CA THR A 23 4.28 -4.09 18.20
C THR A 23 5.02 -4.68 17.00
N ASP A 24 4.55 -4.43 15.77
CA ASP A 24 5.22 -4.90 14.54
C ASP A 24 6.58 -4.20 14.33
N ILE A 25 6.68 -2.91 14.65
CA ILE A 25 7.96 -2.17 14.63
C ILE A 25 8.94 -2.78 15.64
N VAL A 26 8.50 -3.03 16.88
CA VAL A 26 9.33 -3.66 17.93
C VAL A 26 9.82 -5.03 17.47
N ALA A 27 8.91 -5.87 16.98
CA ALA A 27 9.25 -7.20 16.48
C ALA A 27 10.24 -7.14 15.31
N MET A 28 10.05 -6.25 14.35
CA MET A 28 11.01 -6.05 13.24
C MET A 28 12.42 -5.72 13.75
N ARG A 29 12.55 -4.93 14.81
CA ARG A 29 13.87 -4.57 15.36
C ARG A 29 14.57 -5.72 16.08
N GLU A 30 13.85 -6.73 16.52
CA GLU A 30 14.48 -7.94 17.07
C GLU A 30 15.31 -8.66 15.98
N TRP A 31 14.83 -8.61 14.73
CA TRP A 31 15.53 -9.16 13.56
C TRP A 31 16.53 -8.16 12.94
N PHE A 32 16.21 -6.86 12.99
CA PHE A 32 17.00 -5.79 12.38
C PHE A 32 17.34 -4.70 13.41
N PRO A 33 18.26 -4.97 14.36
CA PRO A 33 18.49 -4.11 15.53
C PRO A 33 19.04 -2.72 15.20
N THR A 34 19.68 -2.61 14.04
CA THR A 34 20.26 -1.39 13.45
C THR A 34 19.21 -0.46 12.82
N ILE A 35 17.97 -0.90 12.64
CA ILE A 35 16.87 -0.04 12.20
C ILE A 35 16.22 0.60 13.42
N TYR A 36 16.10 1.92 13.40
CA TYR A 36 15.55 2.73 14.48
C TYR A 36 14.31 3.49 14.01
N PRO A 37 13.22 3.45 14.81
CA PRO A 37 12.02 4.24 14.57
C PRO A 37 12.17 5.64 15.17
N TYR A 38 11.70 6.64 14.44
CA TYR A 38 11.60 8.02 14.94
C TYR A 38 10.55 8.80 14.15
N GLN A 39 10.17 9.96 14.69
CA GLN A 39 9.24 10.87 14.04
C GLN A 39 9.96 11.80 13.06
N TYR A 40 9.35 12.03 11.91
CA TYR A 40 9.81 13.02 10.96
C TYR A 40 8.69 14.00 10.62
N GLN A 41 8.98 15.29 10.76
CA GLN A 41 8.06 16.37 10.41
C GLN A 41 8.24 16.70 8.92
N TYR A 42 7.29 16.28 8.10
CA TYR A 42 7.10 16.87 6.77
C TYR A 42 6.38 18.22 6.90
N PRO A 43 6.48 19.11 5.89
CA PRO A 43 5.78 20.39 5.91
C PRO A 43 4.28 20.29 6.17
N GLN A 44 3.65 19.18 5.79
CA GLN A 44 2.20 19.00 5.88
C GLN A 44 1.74 17.99 6.95
N TYR A 45 2.63 17.13 7.47
CA TYR A 45 2.26 16.07 8.43
C TYR A 45 3.47 15.47 9.16
N ILE A 46 3.23 14.75 10.25
CA ILE A 46 4.25 13.97 10.97
C ILE A 46 4.15 12.50 10.54
N ALA A 47 5.26 11.94 10.08
CA ALA A 47 5.38 10.54 9.69
C ALA A 47 6.22 9.73 10.68
N VAL A 48 6.05 8.41 10.64
CA VAL A 48 6.96 7.47 11.31
C VAL A 48 7.98 6.97 10.28
N LEU A 49 9.26 7.23 10.55
CA LEU A 49 10.38 6.73 9.75
C LEU A 49 11.07 5.58 10.49
N LEU A 50 11.51 4.61 9.70
CA LEU A 50 12.33 3.49 10.13
C LEU A 50 13.63 3.57 9.32
N GLN A 51 14.74 3.99 9.94
CA GLN A 51 16.03 4.09 9.24
C GLN A 51 17.11 3.29 9.94
N GLY A 52 18.01 2.73 9.14
CA GLY A 52 19.15 2.00 9.65
C GLY A 52 19.98 1.38 8.54
N THR A 53 20.72 0.35 8.91
CA THR A 53 21.46 -0.49 7.96
C THR A 53 20.96 -1.92 8.03
N VAL A 54 20.93 -2.61 6.89
CA VAL A 54 20.69 -4.06 6.81
C VAL A 54 21.87 -4.72 6.11
N GLN A 55 22.03 -6.03 6.23
CA GLN A 55 23.07 -6.77 5.51
C GLN A 55 22.46 -7.38 4.25
N ILE A 56 23.07 -7.12 3.09
CA ILE A 56 22.80 -7.80 1.83
C ILE A 56 24.03 -8.58 1.40
N THR A 57 23.86 -9.62 0.60
CA THR A 57 25.00 -10.41 0.11
C THR A 57 25.36 -9.99 -1.31
N ILE A 58 26.60 -9.56 -1.54
CA ILE A 58 27.12 -9.21 -2.87
C ILE A 58 28.33 -10.11 -3.14
N GLY A 59 28.21 -11.00 -4.14
CA GLY A 59 29.30 -11.93 -4.48
C GLY A 59 29.69 -12.88 -3.34
N GLY A 60 28.72 -13.26 -2.49
CA GLY A 60 28.95 -14.15 -1.33
C GLY A 60 29.51 -13.44 -0.08
N GLN A 61 29.67 -12.12 -0.10
CA GLN A 61 30.11 -11.33 1.06
C GLN A 61 28.98 -10.44 1.59
N ASP A 62 28.90 -10.32 2.91
CA ASP A 62 27.95 -9.41 3.56
C ASP A 62 28.38 -7.96 3.37
N CYS A 63 27.48 -7.17 2.81
CA CYS A 63 27.63 -5.75 2.56
C CYS A 63 26.54 -4.99 3.33
N PRO A 64 26.89 -3.96 4.11
CA PRO A 64 25.88 -3.13 4.73
C PRO A 64 25.17 -2.27 3.68
N LEU A 65 23.86 -2.18 3.80
CA LEU A 65 22.98 -1.39 2.96
C LEU A 65 22.23 -0.40 3.85
N PRO A 66 22.38 0.92 3.65
CA PRO A 66 21.50 1.88 4.32
C PRO A 66 20.08 1.75 3.77
N LEU A 67 19.09 1.70 4.67
CA LEU A 67 17.68 1.55 4.34
C LEU A 67 16.87 2.60 5.09
N SER A 68 15.99 3.29 4.37
CA SER A 68 15.02 4.23 4.92
C SER A 68 13.62 3.81 4.51
N MET A 69 12.72 3.66 5.48
CA MET A 69 11.32 3.37 5.22
C MET A 69 10.43 4.40 5.88
N VAL A 70 9.43 4.89 5.15
CA VAL A 70 8.36 5.76 5.66
C VAL A 70 7.09 4.94 5.77
N LEU A 71 6.47 4.92 6.95
CA LEU A 71 5.16 4.33 7.12
C LEU A 71 4.07 5.33 6.64
N PRO A 72 3.20 4.95 5.69
CA PRO A 72 2.15 5.85 5.22
C PRO A 72 1.08 6.08 6.29
N PRO A 73 0.34 7.20 6.25
CA PRO A 73 -0.75 7.51 7.20
C PRO A 73 -1.82 6.42 7.36
N ASN A 74 -2.09 5.67 6.29
CA ASN A 74 -3.09 4.59 6.23
C ASN A 74 -2.48 3.19 6.43
N PHE A 75 -1.24 3.08 6.92
CA PHE A 75 -0.67 1.79 7.32
C PHE A 75 -1.56 1.14 8.41
N PRO A 76 -1.79 -0.19 8.35
CA PRO A 76 -1.15 -1.20 7.50
C PRO A 76 -1.89 -1.51 6.19
N ASP A 77 -2.84 -0.66 5.77
CA ASP A 77 -3.61 -0.91 4.55
C ASP A 77 -2.80 -0.63 3.27
N LEU A 78 -1.73 0.18 3.36
CA LEU A 78 -0.68 0.32 2.33
C LEU A 78 0.70 -0.09 2.86
N PRO A 79 1.62 -0.55 1.98
CA PRO A 79 2.99 -0.90 2.36
C PRO A 79 3.83 0.34 2.74
N PRO A 80 4.92 0.16 3.51
CA PRO A 80 5.93 1.20 3.70
C PRO A 80 6.59 1.64 2.39
N TYR A 81 6.89 2.92 2.25
CA TYR A 81 7.73 3.41 1.15
C TYR A 81 9.20 3.25 1.51
N ALA A 82 9.97 2.49 0.72
CA ALA A 82 11.36 2.17 1.01
C ALA A 82 12.34 2.82 0.02
N THR A 83 13.44 3.35 0.53
CA THR A 83 14.52 3.96 -0.26
C THR A 83 15.90 3.60 0.28
N ILE A 84 16.89 3.62 -0.61
CA ILE A 84 18.31 3.60 -0.26
C ILE A 84 18.77 5.06 -0.23
N PRO A 85 19.05 5.65 0.95
CA PRO A 85 19.53 7.01 1.01
C PRO A 85 20.95 7.05 0.47
N ILE A 86 21.13 7.66 -0.70
CA ILE A 86 22.41 7.77 -1.39
C ILE A 86 22.86 9.23 -1.53
N PRO A 87 24.18 9.51 -1.46
CA PRO A 87 24.72 10.81 -1.83
C PRO A 87 24.47 11.14 -3.31
N PRO A 88 24.38 12.42 -3.69
CA PRO A 88 24.33 12.83 -5.09
C PRO A 88 25.49 12.26 -5.90
N GLY A 89 25.19 11.70 -7.08
CA GLY A 89 26.19 11.11 -7.97
C GLY A 89 26.69 9.71 -7.58
N PHE A 90 26.14 9.09 -6.53
CA PHE A 90 26.47 7.71 -6.17
C PHE A 90 26.05 6.73 -7.28
N PRO A 91 26.92 5.79 -7.71
CA PRO A 91 26.65 4.90 -8.84
C PRO A 91 25.71 3.75 -8.44
N LEU A 92 24.41 4.04 -8.31
CA LEU A 92 23.38 3.02 -8.21
C LEU A 92 23.22 2.28 -9.55
N LYS A 93 22.99 0.97 -9.46
CA LYS A 93 22.61 0.10 -10.58
C LYS A 93 21.09 -0.10 -10.54
N PRO A 94 20.32 0.56 -11.43
CA PRO A 94 18.87 0.37 -11.47
C PRO A 94 18.50 -1.07 -11.82
N SER A 95 17.34 -1.51 -11.34
CA SER A 95 16.73 -2.80 -11.65
C SER A 95 15.20 -2.67 -11.62
N ASN A 96 14.47 -3.73 -11.94
CA ASN A 96 13.00 -3.68 -11.92
C ASN A 96 12.44 -3.23 -10.56
N GLY A 97 13.11 -3.62 -9.46
CA GLY A 97 12.76 -3.26 -8.09
C GLY A 97 13.51 -2.05 -7.54
N LEU A 98 14.41 -1.40 -8.30
CA LEU A 98 15.21 -0.27 -7.83
C LEU A 98 15.33 0.83 -8.89
N GLN A 99 14.81 2.01 -8.57
CA GLN A 99 14.90 3.18 -9.42
C GLN A 99 16.26 3.91 -9.30
N PRO A 100 16.65 4.72 -10.30
CA PRO A 100 17.91 5.48 -10.27
C PRO A 100 18.06 6.43 -9.08
N ASN A 101 16.93 6.90 -8.51
CA ASN A 101 16.92 7.79 -7.34
C ASN A 101 17.03 7.05 -5.99
N GLY A 102 17.22 5.72 -6.00
CA GLY A 102 17.28 4.90 -4.78
C GLY A 102 15.92 4.43 -4.26
N THR A 103 14.82 4.75 -4.93
CA THR A 103 13.48 4.27 -4.54
C THR A 103 13.33 2.79 -4.86
N ILE A 104 12.88 2.02 -3.87
CA ILE A 104 12.68 0.58 -4.00
C ILE A 104 11.22 0.31 -4.36
N ASN A 105 10.98 -0.24 -5.54
CA ASN A 105 9.65 -0.66 -6.00
C ASN A 105 9.37 -2.10 -5.54
N THR A 106 8.89 -2.24 -4.31
CA THR A 106 8.66 -3.55 -3.68
C THR A 106 7.54 -4.35 -4.33
N ALA A 107 6.59 -3.71 -5.01
CA ALA A 107 5.51 -4.40 -5.73
C ALA A 107 6.03 -5.41 -6.78
N CYS A 108 7.25 -5.23 -7.30
CA CYS A 108 7.85 -6.15 -8.27
C CYS A 108 8.31 -7.49 -7.68
N PHE A 109 8.43 -7.61 -6.35
CA PHE A 109 8.99 -8.81 -5.71
C PHE A 109 8.38 -9.15 -4.34
N PHE A 110 7.48 -8.31 -3.82
CA PHE A 110 6.78 -8.54 -2.56
C PHE A 110 5.35 -8.02 -2.64
N GLN A 111 4.39 -8.92 -2.45
CA GLN A 111 2.97 -8.56 -2.38
C GLN A 111 2.59 -8.19 -0.95
N TRP A 112 2.29 -6.92 -0.70
CA TRP A 112 1.77 -6.46 0.58
C TRP A 112 0.30 -6.84 0.73
N ILE A 113 -0.01 -7.63 1.76
CA ILE A 113 -1.38 -8.01 2.11
C ILE A 113 -1.78 -7.24 3.38
N PRO A 114 -2.73 -6.30 3.30
CA PRO A 114 -3.18 -5.49 4.43
C PRO A 114 -3.41 -6.32 5.70
N ARG A 115 -2.80 -5.88 6.81
CA ARG A 115 -2.93 -6.46 8.16
C ARG A 115 -2.37 -7.89 8.33
N LYS A 116 -2.00 -8.59 7.24
CA LYS A 116 -1.37 -9.91 7.27
C LYS A 116 0.15 -9.84 7.10
N SER A 117 0.65 -9.00 6.19
CA SER A 117 2.08 -8.76 6.03
C SER A 117 2.68 -8.10 7.28
N ARG A 118 3.97 -8.37 7.52
CA ARG A 118 4.73 -7.83 8.65
C ARG A 118 5.96 -7.05 8.18
N LEU A 119 6.35 -6.04 8.93
CA LEU A 119 7.54 -5.22 8.60
C LEU A 119 8.81 -6.05 8.49
N ALA A 120 9.00 -7.05 9.36
CA ALA A 120 10.17 -7.94 9.30
C ALA A 120 10.23 -8.72 7.98
N GLN A 121 9.09 -9.24 7.51
CA GLN A 121 9.00 -9.97 6.23
C GLN A 121 9.29 -9.03 5.06
N TYR A 122 8.77 -7.81 5.12
CA TYR A 122 9.00 -6.77 4.10
C TYR A 122 10.48 -6.43 3.96
N VAL A 123 11.17 -6.15 5.08
CA VAL A 123 12.61 -5.87 5.08
C VAL A 123 13.41 -7.06 4.58
N ASN A 124 13.05 -8.28 5.01
CA ASN A 124 13.72 -9.49 4.55
C ASN A 124 13.56 -9.70 3.03
N ALA A 125 12.38 -9.42 2.46
CA ALA A 125 12.16 -9.50 1.02
C ALA A 125 13.03 -8.49 0.25
N ILE A 126 13.17 -7.26 0.77
CA ILE A 126 14.10 -6.25 0.21
C ILE A 126 15.54 -6.79 0.21
N ILE A 127 15.99 -7.36 1.33
CA ILE A 127 17.34 -7.92 1.46
C ILE A 127 17.57 -9.04 0.44
N GLN A 128 16.63 -9.97 0.32
CA GLN A 128 16.72 -11.10 -0.62
C GLN A 128 16.78 -10.62 -2.08
N TYR A 129 15.91 -9.66 -2.43
CA TYR A 129 15.86 -9.10 -3.78
C TYR A 129 17.16 -8.36 -4.13
N LEU A 130 17.64 -7.48 -3.24
CA LEU A 130 18.85 -6.68 -3.46
C LEU A 130 20.15 -7.49 -3.33
N SER A 131 20.14 -8.63 -2.64
CA SER A 131 21.28 -9.56 -2.69
C SER A 131 21.37 -10.27 -4.04
N SER A 132 20.21 -10.60 -4.63
CA SER A 132 20.13 -11.21 -5.96
C SER A 132 20.34 -10.21 -7.08
N ASN A 133 20.01 -8.94 -6.84
CA ASN A 133 20.16 -7.82 -7.78
C ASN A 133 20.92 -6.67 -7.10
N PRO A 134 22.26 -6.81 -6.90
CA PRO A 134 23.05 -5.84 -6.15
C PRO A 134 22.87 -4.40 -6.62
N PRO A 135 22.45 -3.47 -5.74
CA PRO A 135 22.21 -2.07 -6.09
C PRO A 135 23.48 -1.31 -6.45
N PHE A 136 24.65 -1.86 -6.12
CA PHE A 136 25.97 -1.27 -6.32
C PHE A 136 27.05 -2.36 -6.25
N THR A 137 28.31 -2.01 -6.49
CA THR A 137 29.43 -2.94 -6.26
C THR A 137 29.79 -3.02 -4.78
N MET A 138 30.48 -4.09 -4.36
CA MET A 138 30.98 -4.23 -2.99
C MET A 138 31.84 -3.03 -2.55
N ALA A 139 32.69 -2.53 -3.45
CA ALA A 139 33.57 -1.39 -3.18
C ALA A 139 32.77 -0.09 -2.95
N ASP A 140 31.67 0.11 -3.68
CA ASP A 140 30.82 1.28 -3.51
C ASP A 140 29.97 1.18 -2.24
N GLY A 141 29.45 -0.01 -1.93
CA GLY A 141 28.65 -0.26 -0.73
C GLY A 141 29.40 0.04 0.57
N LEU A 142 30.67 -0.36 0.63
CA LEU A 142 31.54 -0.06 1.78
C LEU A 142 31.77 1.44 2.00
N ARG A 143 31.53 2.29 1.00
CA ARG A 143 31.60 3.76 1.12
C ARG A 143 30.31 4.39 1.64
N LEU A 144 29.18 3.68 1.57
CA LEU A 144 27.88 4.19 2.03
C LEU A 144 27.71 4.14 3.55
N THR A 145 28.44 3.26 4.22
CA THR A 145 28.47 3.23 5.68
C THR A 145 29.73 3.91 6.19
N PRO A 146 29.62 4.89 7.12
CA PRO A 146 30.82 5.43 7.76
C PRO A 146 31.62 4.29 8.39
N PRO A 147 32.97 4.33 8.28
CA PRO A 147 33.81 3.29 8.87
C PRO A 147 33.47 3.19 10.36
N LYS A 148 33.25 1.97 10.86
CA LYS A 148 33.12 1.69 12.29
C LYS A 148 34.36 2.27 12.98
N THR A 149 34.24 3.46 13.57
CA THR A 149 35.24 3.99 14.47
C THR A 149 35.35 2.99 15.62
N SER A 150 36.50 2.33 15.70
CA SER A 150 36.92 1.56 16.87
C SER A 150 36.67 2.40 18.12
N ALA A 151 35.81 1.90 19.00
CA ALA A 151 35.32 2.61 20.16
C ALA A 151 36.45 3.11 21.09
N PRO A 152 36.37 4.35 21.60
CA PRO A 152 36.93 4.67 22.91
C PRO A 152 35.93 4.26 24.00
N SER A 153 36.46 3.63 25.02
CA SER A 153 35.79 3.19 26.25
C SER A 153 34.97 4.28 26.94
N SER A 154 33.76 3.90 27.36
CA SER A 154 33.03 4.34 28.57
C SER A 154 33.25 5.78 29.09
N GLN A 155 32.22 6.62 28.98
CA GLN A 155 31.62 7.33 30.13
C GLN A 155 30.30 7.99 29.69
N GLY A 156 29.34 8.01 30.61
CA GLY A 156 27.94 8.34 30.36
C GLY A 156 27.64 9.81 30.10
N GLY A 157 26.40 10.05 29.64
CA GLY A 157 25.86 11.39 29.47
C GLY A 157 24.74 11.42 28.44
N SER A 158 23.50 11.42 28.91
CA SER A 158 22.30 11.63 28.11
C SER A 158 22.33 12.98 27.39
N GLN A 159 22.24 12.98 26.05
CA GLN A 159 21.79 14.15 25.29
C GLN A 159 21.30 13.72 23.90
N TYR A 160 19.98 13.58 23.75
CA TYR A 160 19.34 13.45 22.43
C TYR A 160 19.32 14.83 21.77
N GLY A 161 20.35 15.11 20.97
CA GLY A 161 20.41 16.27 20.07
C GLY A 161 19.78 15.92 18.73
N GLY A 162 18.81 16.73 18.29
CA GLY A 162 18.17 16.59 16.99
C GLY A 162 19.18 16.76 15.86
N MET A 163 19.26 15.77 14.98
CA MET A 163 19.89 15.92 13.67
C MET A 163 18.89 16.59 12.73
N GLN A 164 18.92 17.93 12.68
CA GLN A 164 18.47 18.63 11.48
C GLN A 164 19.56 18.47 10.41
N GLN A 165 19.25 17.78 9.32
CA GLN A 165 20.08 17.81 8.12
C GLN A 165 20.00 19.22 7.52
N GLN A 166 21.06 19.98 7.74
CA GLN A 166 21.32 21.27 7.11
C GLN A 166 21.79 21.00 5.67
N TYR A 167 21.01 21.44 4.67
CA TYR A 167 21.49 21.54 3.29
C TYR A 167 22.63 22.58 3.21
N PRO A 168 23.69 22.35 2.42
CA PRO A 168 24.76 23.33 2.28
C PRO A 168 24.30 24.48 1.36
N ASN A 169 24.05 25.65 1.95
CA ASN A 169 24.14 26.92 1.24
C ASN A 169 25.62 27.23 1.00
N GLN A 170 26.10 27.05 -0.24
CA GLN A 170 27.36 27.62 -0.68
C GLN A 170 27.17 28.35 -2.01
N TYR A 171 26.96 29.66 -1.92
CA TYR A 171 27.49 30.62 -2.89
C TYR A 171 27.93 31.86 -2.12
N GLN A 172 29.18 31.83 -1.65
CA GLN A 172 29.86 33.01 -1.13
C GLN A 172 30.73 33.57 -2.27
N ASN A 173 30.24 34.61 -2.94
CA ASN A 173 31.00 35.33 -3.96
C ASN A 173 32.18 36.06 -3.30
N GLN A 174 33.40 35.57 -3.52
CA GLN A 174 34.63 36.33 -3.32
C GLN A 174 34.88 37.20 -4.57
N TYR A 175 34.66 38.51 -4.45
CA TYR A 175 35.19 39.47 -5.39
C TYR A 175 36.57 39.92 -4.93
N SER A 176 37.61 39.53 -5.67
CA SER A 176 38.96 40.07 -5.54
C SER A 176 39.00 41.50 -6.11
N GLN A 177 39.32 42.47 -5.26
CA GLN A 177 39.69 43.81 -5.69
C GLN A 177 41.05 43.77 -6.41
N TYR A 178 41.11 44.28 -7.63
CA TYR A 178 42.35 44.69 -8.28
C TYR A 178 42.36 46.22 -8.41
N PRO A 179 43.41 46.93 -7.95
CA PRO A 179 43.60 48.33 -8.27
C PRO A 179 44.42 48.43 -9.56
N ASN A 180 43.80 48.87 -10.66
CA ASN A 180 44.55 49.37 -11.82
C ASN A 180 44.22 50.84 -12.02
N GLN A 181 45.20 51.69 -11.70
CA GLN A 181 45.24 53.10 -12.08
C GLN A 181 45.67 53.18 -13.56
N TYR A 182 44.82 53.76 -14.41
CA TYR A 182 45.27 54.37 -15.66
C TYR A 182 44.53 55.70 -15.89
N PRO A 183 45.21 56.74 -16.43
CA PRO A 183 44.63 58.07 -16.56
C PRO A 183 43.68 58.21 -17.76
N GLN A 184 42.81 59.20 -17.61
CA GLN A 184 41.73 59.63 -18.51
C GLN A 184 42.15 59.83 -19.98
N GLN A 185 41.27 59.36 -20.89
CA GLN A 185 40.97 60.06 -22.13
C GLN A 185 39.45 60.14 -22.32
N SER A 186 38.96 61.36 -22.50
CA SER A 186 37.55 61.72 -22.66
C SER A 186 37.05 61.36 -24.06
N MET A 187 36.02 60.51 -24.10
CA MET A 187 35.21 60.25 -25.29
C MET A 187 33.72 60.44 -24.96
N PRO A 188 32.89 60.82 -25.96
CA PRO A 188 31.50 61.24 -25.75
C PRO A 188 30.62 60.13 -25.15
N PRO A 189 29.55 60.49 -24.41
CA PRO A 189 28.77 59.54 -23.63
C PRO A 189 28.05 58.57 -24.55
N LYS A 190 28.53 57.33 -24.61
CA LYS A 190 27.72 56.20 -25.05
C LYS A 190 26.54 56.05 -24.08
N PRO A 191 25.35 55.62 -24.55
CA PRO A 191 24.26 55.28 -23.65
C PRO A 191 24.80 54.29 -22.62
N GLN A 192 24.82 54.69 -21.35
CA GLN A 192 25.14 53.76 -20.26
C GLN A 192 23.98 52.77 -20.20
N VAL A 193 24.13 51.68 -20.94
CA VAL A 193 23.30 50.49 -20.77
C VAL A 193 23.50 50.07 -19.32
N ASN A 194 22.44 50.17 -18.53
CA ASN A 194 22.44 49.83 -17.12
C ASN A 194 22.58 48.30 -16.99
N LEU A 195 23.83 47.81 -17.07
CA LEU A 195 24.18 46.39 -17.05
C LEU A 195 23.61 45.66 -15.83
N ALA A 196 23.44 46.35 -14.70
CA ALA A 196 22.84 45.79 -13.50
C ALA A 196 21.34 45.46 -13.71
N GLU A 197 20.62 46.34 -14.39
CA GLU A 197 19.18 46.18 -14.66
C GLU A 197 18.91 45.08 -15.69
N ILE A 198 19.77 44.96 -16.71
CA ILE A 198 19.73 43.84 -17.66
C ILE A 198 20.05 42.51 -16.98
N GLN A 199 21.01 42.50 -16.05
CA GLN A 199 21.34 41.29 -15.28
C GLN A 199 20.20 40.88 -14.37
N GLU A 200 19.56 41.83 -13.67
CA GLU A 200 18.41 41.55 -12.81
C GLU A 200 17.23 41.01 -13.62
N GLN A 201 16.94 41.60 -14.78
CA GLN A 201 15.88 41.14 -15.68
C GLN A 201 16.16 39.73 -16.22
N ALA A 202 17.42 39.43 -16.58
CA ALA A 202 17.82 38.10 -17.01
C ALA A 202 17.72 37.05 -15.89
N VAL A 203 18.00 37.43 -14.63
CA VAL A 203 17.85 36.54 -13.47
C VAL A 203 16.38 36.23 -13.20
N VAL A 204 15.50 37.23 -13.26
CA VAL A 204 14.06 37.05 -13.10
C VAL A 204 13.48 36.16 -14.20
N GLU A 205 13.90 36.37 -15.45
CA GLU A 205 13.48 35.52 -16.57
C GLU A 205 13.99 34.08 -16.40
N ALA A 206 15.25 33.90 -16.00
CA ALA A 206 15.81 32.57 -15.73
C ALA A 206 15.06 31.86 -14.59
N MET A 207 14.72 32.57 -13.50
CA MET A 207 13.90 32.02 -12.41
C MET A 207 12.51 31.59 -12.91
N SER A 208 11.86 32.42 -13.72
CA SER A 208 10.54 32.09 -14.29
C SER A 208 10.59 30.85 -15.19
N ILE A 209 11.66 30.68 -15.98
CA ILE A 209 11.85 29.51 -16.83
C ILE A 209 12.05 28.25 -15.97
N VAL A 210 12.85 28.36 -14.91
CA VAL A 210 13.08 27.25 -13.97
C VAL A 210 11.77 26.84 -13.29
N ASP A 211 10.95 27.80 -12.85
CA ASP A 211 9.66 27.51 -12.22
C ASP A 211 8.65 26.86 -13.19
N ASP A 212 8.63 27.29 -14.45
CA ASP A 212 7.80 26.67 -15.48
C ASP A 212 8.25 25.23 -15.80
N LEU A 213 9.57 25.01 -15.91
CA LEU A 213 10.14 23.68 -16.10
C LEU A 213 9.84 22.76 -14.91
N ASN A 214 9.98 23.25 -13.68
CA ASN A 214 9.66 22.47 -12.48
C ASN A 214 8.19 22.05 -12.45
N ARG A 215 7.26 22.94 -12.84
CA ARG A 215 5.83 22.60 -12.95
C ARG A 215 5.58 21.53 -14.02
N LYS A 216 6.23 21.65 -15.19
CA LYS A 216 6.12 20.66 -16.27
C LYS A 216 6.70 19.30 -15.88
N ILE A 217 7.82 19.28 -15.14
CA ILE A 217 8.41 18.06 -14.60
C ILE A 217 7.43 17.38 -13.64
N MET A 218 6.87 18.11 -12.67
CA MET A 218 5.88 17.55 -11.74
C MET A 218 4.63 17.01 -12.46
N ALA A 219 4.13 17.73 -13.47
CA ALA A 219 2.98 17.27 -14.25
C ALA A 219 3.29 15.97 -15.01
N ASN A 220 4.47 15.87 -15.63
CA ASN A 220 4.91 14.65 -16.31
C ASN A 220 5.15 13.49 -15.34
N GLU A 221 5.74 13.74 -14.18
CA GLU A 221 5.93 12.71 -13.14
C GLU A 221 4.58 12.17 -12.65
N HIS A 222 3.58 13.05 -12.48
CA HIS A 222 2.22 12.66 -12.13
C HIS A 222 1.59 11.81 -13.23
N GLN A 223 1.72 12.21 -14.50
CA GLN A 223 1.20 11.44 -15.62
C GLN A 223 1.86 10.06 -15.76
N ILE A 224 3.18 9.95 -15.52
CA ILE A 224 3.90 8.68 -15.51
C ILE A 224 3.39 7.78 -14.38
N MET A 225 3.13 8.36 -13.20
CA MET A 225 2.56 7.63 -12.07
C MET A 225 1.16 7.11 -12.38
N GLU A 226 0.28 7.93 -12.96
CA GLU A 226 -1.06 7.50 -13.38
C GLU A 226 -1.00 6.40 -14.43
N ASN A 227 -0.17 6.55 -15.47
CA ASN A 227 -0.02 5.52 -16.51
C ASN A 227 0.46 4.19 -15.92
N LYS A 228 1.42 4.23 -14.99
CA LYS A 228 1.90 3.02 -14.32
C LYS A 228 0.81 2.38 -13.47
N LEU A 229 0.03 3.16 -12.74
CA LEU A 229 -1.12 2.66 -11.97
C LEU A 229 -2.14 1.96 -12.88
N VAL A 230 -2.44 2.55 -14.05
CA VAL A 230 -3.36 1.96 -15.03
C VAL A 230 -2.82 0.62 -15.57
N CYS A 231 -1.52 0.52 -15.86
CA CYS A 231 -0.89 -0.74 -16.27
C CYS A 231 -0.97 -1.80 -15.15
N ASP A 232 -0.58 -1.45 -13.92
CA ASP A 232 -0.62 -2.37 -12.78
C ASP A 232 -2.07 -2.85 -12.51
N MET A 233 -3.07 -1.98 -12.68
CA MET A 233 -4.49 -2.34 -12.58
C MET A 233 -4.91 -3.34 -13.66
N ALA A 234 -4.45 -3.15 -14.90
CA ALA A 234 -4.76 -4.07 -16.00
C ALA A 234 -4.18 -5.47 -15.75
N ASP A 235 -2.96 -5.55 -15.22
CA ASP A 235 -2.32 -6.82 -14.86
C ASP A 235 -3.08 -7.54 -13.74
N ILE A 236 -3.46 -6.82 -12.67
CA ILE A 236 -4.28 -7.38 -11.58
C ILE A 236 -5.63 -7.90 -12.10
N ILE A 237 -6.28 -7.16 -13.00
CA ILE A 237 -7.56 -7.59 -13.59
C ILE A 237 -7.38 -8.90 -14.37
N ASN A 238 -6.30 -9.03 -15.15
CA ASN A 238 -6.01 -10.25 -15.90
C ASN A 238 -5.71 -11.44 -14.98
N ASP A 239 -4.96 -11.24 -13.90
CA ASP A 239 -4.69 -12.27 -12.91
C ASP A 239 -5.98 -12.75 -12.23
N VAL A 240 -6.83 -11.81 -11.80
CA VAL A 240 -8.12 -12.13 -11.18
C VAL A 240 -9.02 -12.88 -12.15
N GLN A 241 -9.10 -12.45 -13.42
CA GLN A 241 -9.88 -13.17 -14.44
C GLN A 241 -9.37 -14.60 -14.65
N THR A 242 -8.06 -14.80 -14.66
CA THR A 242 -7.46 -16.12 -14.82
C THR A 242 -7.82 -17.04 -13.66
N ILE A 243 -7.68 -16.55 -12.41
CA ILE A 243 -8.05 -17.31 -11.20
C ILE A 243 -9.54 -17.65 -11.21
N LEU A 244 -10.40 -16.69 -11.56
CA LEU A 244 -11.85 -16.90 -11.58
C LEU A 244 -12.25 -17.98 -12.59
N ASN A 245 -11.64 -17.95 -13.78
CA ASN A 245 -11.90 -18.93 -14.84
C ASN A 245 -11.44 -20.35 -14.44
N ASP A 246 -10.30 -20.47 -13.74
CA ASP A 246 -9.84 -21.76 -13.20
C ASP A 246 -10.83 -22.30 -12.15
N HIS A 247 -11.28 -21.45 -11.23
CA HIS A 247 -12.28 -21.83 -10.22
C HIS A 247 -13.61 -22.27 -10.86
N VAL A 248 -14.13 -21.51 -11.82
CA VAL A 248 -15.36 -21.87 -12.54
C VAL A 248 -15.21 -23.21 -13.26
N SER A 249 -14.04 -23.48 -13.83
CA SER A 249 -13.76 -24.73 -14.53
C SER A 249 -13.73 -25.92 -13.57
N LYS A 250 -13.02 -25.79 -12.44
CA LYS A 250 -12.98 -26.82 -11.38
C LYS A 250 -14.36 -27.11 -10.81
N SER A 251 -15.12 -26.08 -10.45
CA SER A 251 -16.48 -26.28 -9.93
C SER A 251 -17.41 -26.95 -10.94
N LYS A 252 -17.29 -26.64 -12.24
CA LYS A 252 -18.05 -27.33 -13.28
C LYS A 252 -17.68 -28.81 -13.39
N GLU A 253 -16.41 -29.14 -13.21
CA GLU A 253 -15.93 -30.52 -13.25
C GLU A 253 -16.37 -31.32 -12.01
N GLU A 254 -16.29 -30.71 -10.83
CA GLU A 254 -16.85 -31.27 -9.59
C GLU A 254 -18.35 -31.54 -9.72
N LEU A 255 -19.12 -30.59 -10.25
CA LEU A 255 -20.57 -30.73 -10.43
C LEU A 255 -20.90 -31.85 -11.43
N LYS A 256 -20.12 -31.98 -12.52
CA LYS A 256 -20.23 -33.14 -13.42
C LYS A 256 -19.92 -34.45 -12.73
N SER A 257 -18.91 -34.49 -11.87
CA SER A 257 -18.52 -35.70 -11.14
C SER A 257 -19.58 -36.13 -10.13
N LEU A 258 -20.19 -35.16 -9.43
CA LEU A 258 -21.28 -35.38 -8.48
C LEU A 258 -22.55 -35.88 -9.18
N ASN A 259 -22.91 -35.26 -10.31
CA ASN A 259 -24.08 -35.69 -11.09
C ASN A 259 -23.89 -37.04 -11.79
N ALA A 260 -22.64 -37.47 -12.01
CA ALA A 260 -22.33 -38.76 -12.62
C ALA A 260 -22.35 -39.92 -11.61
N GLN A 261 -22.36 -39.64 -10.30
CA GLN A 261 -22.53 -40.67 -9.29
C GLN A 261 -24.02 -41.03 -9.18
N PRO A 262 -24.43 -42.28 -9.48
CA PRO A 262 -25.79 -42.71 -9.20
C PRO A 262 -26.01 -42.59 -7.69
N LEU A 263 -27.04 -41.86 -7.29
CA LEU A 263 -27.46 -41.79 -5.90
C LEU A 263 -27.70 -43.23 -5.41
N PRO A 264 -27.19 -43.61 -4.23
CA PRO A 264 -27.51 -44.90 -3.67
C PRO A 264 -29.03 -44.98 -3.49
N GLU A 265 -29.66 -46.02 -4.06
CA GLU A 265 -31.06 -46.34 -3.79
C GLU A 265 -31.16 -46.73 -2.31
N VAL A 266 -31.48 -45.76 -1.47
CA VAL A 266 -31.84 -46.01 -0.08
C VAL A 266 -33.32 -46.39 -0.11
N PRO A 267 -33.70 -47.64 0.22
CA PRO A 267 -35.09 -47.98 0.40
C PRO A 267 -35.62 -47.16 1.58
N ILE A 268 -36.45 -46.16 1.27
CA ILE A 268 -37.16 -45.38 2.28
C ILE A 268 -38.33 -46.24 2.74
N ASP A 269 -38.49 -46.36 4.05
CA ASP A 269 -39.68 -46.99 4.62
C ASP A 269 -40.92 -46.23 4.11
N PRO A 270 -41.90 -46.90 3.46
CA PRO A 270 -43.09 -46.26 2.93
C PRO A 270 -43.85 -45.42 3.97
N GLU A 271 -43.76 -45.78 5.26
CA GLU A 271 -44.37 -45.01 6.34
C GLU A 271 -43.64 -43.68 6.57
N ILE A 272 -42.31 -43.68 6.50
CA ILE A 272 -41.48 -42.47 6.62
C ILE A 272 -41.68 -41.57 5.39
N GLU A 273 -41.76 -42.15 4.19
CA GLU A 273 -42.02 -41.42 2.96
C GLU A 273 -43.37 -40.70 3.01
N GLN A 274 -44.42 -41.40 3.45
CA GLN A 274 -45.75 -40.81 3.60
C GLN A 274 -45.77 -39.71 4.67
N GLN A 275 -45.11 -39.91 5.82
CA GLN A 275 -44.99 -38.88 6.86
C GLN A 275 -44.25 -37.63 6.38
N LEU A 276 -43.15 -37.81 5.64
CA LEU A 276 -42.39 -36.69 5.07
C LEU A 276 -43.18 -35.95 3.99
N GLU A 277 -43.93 -36.66 3.15
CA GLU A 277 -44.78 -36.04 2.14
C GLU A 277 -45.91 -35.21 2.76
N THR A 278 -46.55 -35.74 3.82
CA THR A 278 -47.56 -35.00 4.59
C THR A 278 -46.96 -33.74 5.21
N ARG A 279 -45.80 -33.86 5.87
CA ARG A 279 -45.11 -32.73 6.51
C ARG A 279 -44.70 -31.66 5.50
N ALA A 280 -44.15 -32.06 4.36
CA ALA A 280 -43.77 -31.12 3.30
C ALA A 280 -44.98 -30.35 2.76
N LYS A 281 -46.15 -31.01 2.63
CA LYS A 281 -47.39 -30.35 2.21
C LYS A 281 -47.98 -29.42 3.28
N GLU A 282 -47.78 -29.72 4.56
CA GLU A 282 -48.12 -28.82 5.67
C GLU A 282 -47.22 -27.58 5.68
N GLU A 283 -45.91 -27.76 5.60
CA GLU A 283 -44.93 -26.67 5.54
C GLU A 283 -45.17 -25.75 4.33
N THR A 284 -45.39 -26.34 3.15
CA THR A 284 -45.71 -25.57 1.93
C THR A 284 -46.98 -24.74 2.10
N TYR A 285 -48.00 -25.30 2.76
CA TYR A 285 -49.26 -24.58 2.99
C TYR A 285 -49.04 -23.36 3.91
N ASP A 286 -48.28 -23.52 5.00
CA ASP A 286 -47.98 -22.43 5.92
C ASP A 286 -47.11 -21.34 5.26
N GLU A 287 -46.12 -21.72 4.46
CA GLU A 287 -45.29 -20.78 3.69
C GLU A 287 -46.13 -19.95 2.71
N VAL A 288 -46.99 -20.61 1.93
CA VAL A 288 -47.85 -19.93 0.95
C VAL A 288 -48.81 -18.96 1.66
N LYS A 289 -49.31 -19.33 2.84
CA LYS A 289 -50.21 -18.48 3.63
C LYS A 289 -49.49 -17.23 4.18
N GLU A 290 -48.25 -17.37 4.65
CA GLU A 290 -47.46 -16.22 5.10
C GLU A 290 -47.10 -15.30 3.93
N VAL A 291 -46.67 -15.84 2.78
CA VAL A 291 -46.40 -15.04 1.58
C VAL A 291 -47.65 -14.26 1.14
N LEU A 292 -48.83 -14.90 1.15
CA LEU A 292 -50.09 -14.22 0.82
C LEU A 292 -50.42 -13.11 1.82
N ARG A 293 -50.15 -13.33 3.11
CA ARG A 293 -50.33 -12.33 4.16
C ARG A 293 -49.41 -11.12 3.95
N GLU A 294 -48.14 -11.36 3.67
CA GLU A 294 -47.17 -10.29 3.36
C GLU A 294 -47.59 -9.50 2.12
N THR A 295 -48.01 -10.20 1.06
CA THR A 295 -48.47 -9.59 -0.19
C THR A 295 -49.71 -8.72 0.02
N PHE A 296 -50.63 -9.15 0.90
CA PHE A 296 -51.80 -8.36 1.30
C PHE A 296 -51.40 -7.12 2.13
N LEU A 297 -50.50 -7.26 3.10
CA LEU A 297 -50.01 -6.14 3.92
C LEU A 297 -49.27 -5.09 3.07
N ALA A 298 -48.58 -5.53 2.02
CA ALA A 298 -47.95 -4.67 1.03
C ALA A 298 -48.94 -4.01 0.05
N GLN A 299 -50.25 -4.24 0.20
CA GLN A 299 -51.32 -3.73 -0.66
C GLN A 299 -51.19 -4.15 -2.13
N ALA A 300 -50.49 -5.26 -2.42
CA ALA A 300 -50.27 -5.75 -3.78
C ALA A 300 -51.47 -6.58 -4.31
N ILE A 301 -52.37 -7.02 -3.42
CA ILE A 301 -53.62 -7.71 -3.75
C ILE A 301 -54.79 -7.10 -2.97
N THR A 302 -55.99 -7.20 -3.53
CA THR A 302 -57.21 -6.72 -2.88
C THR A 302 -57.65 -7.65 -1.73
N VAL A 303 -58.52 -7.14 -0.87
CA VAL A 303 -59.12 -7.91 0.23
C VAL A 303 -59.86 -9.14 -0.30
N ASP A 304 -60.62 -8.99 -1.39
CA ASP A 304 -61.40 -10.09 -1.97
C ASP A 304 -60.49 -11.16 -2.60
N GLU A 305 -59.42 -10.76 -3.29
CA GLU A 305 -58.42 -11.68 -3.84
C GLU A 305 -57.68 -12.44 -2.73
N TYR A 306 -57.32 -11.77 -1.63
CA TYR A 306 -56.70 -12.42 -0.48
C TYR A 306 -57.62 -13.49 0.12
N PHE A 307 -58.88 -13.16 0.42
CA PHE A 307 -59.82 -14.12 1.01
C PHE A 307 -60.14 -15.28 0.08
N GLN A 308 -60.27 -15.02 -1.22
CA GLN A 308 -60.55 -16.07 -2.20
C GLN A 308 -59.35 -17.02 -2.33
N THR A 309 -58.13 -16.48 -2.41
CA THR A 309 -56.91 -17.28 -2.51
C THR A 309 -56.67 -18.10 -1.25
N VAL A 310 -56.82 -17.50 -0.06
CA VAL A 310 -56.72 -18.22 1.23
C VAL A 310 -57.75 -19.35 1.31
N ARG A 311 -58.99 -19.11 0.87
CA ARG A 311 -60.04 -20.13 0.84
C ARG A 311 -59.68 -21.29 -0.10
N ASP A 312 -59.14 -20.99 -1.26
CA ASP A 312 -58.80 -22.01 -2.25
C ASP A 312 -57.60 -22.86 -1.83
N ILE A 313 -56.54 -22.26 -1.27
CA ILE A 313 -55.41 -23.02 -0.70
C ILE A 313 -55.84 -23.85 0.51
N SER A 314 -56.72 -23.32 1.37
CA SER A 314 -57.23 -24.03 2.56
C SER A 314 -58.08 -25.24 2.15
N LYS A 315 -58.93 -25.08 1.13
CA LYS A 315 -59.70 -26.20 0.56
C LYS A 315 -58.80 -27.26 -0.04
N ASN A 316 -57.72 -26.85 -0.71
CA ASN A 316 -56.79 -27.78 -1.33
C ASN A 316 -56.02 -28.57 -0.26
N HIS A 317 -55.45 -27.87 0.73
CA HIS A 317 -54.77 -28.48 1.87
C HIS A 317 -55.69 -29.43 2.65
N PHE A 318 -56.93 -29.03 2.91
CA PHE A 318 -57.90 -29.91 3.55
C PHE A 318 -58.17 -31.20 2.74
N ARG A 319 -58.35 -31.10 1.42
CA ARG A 319 -58.64 -32.26 0.57
C ARG A 319 -57.45 -33.20 0.40
N GLN A 320 -56.25 -32.64 0.30
CA GLN A 320 -55.05 -33.41 -0.06
C GLN A 320 -54.25 -33.90 1.15
N VAL A 321 -54.39 -33.25 2.31
CA VAL A 321 -53.56 -33.52 3.49
C VAL A 321 -54.41 -33.96 4.68
N LEU A 322 -55.43 -33.19 5.05
CA LEU A 322 -56.22 -33.44 6.26
C LEU A 322 -57.29 -34.53 6.09
N LEU A 323 -57.99 -34.57 4.95
CA LEU A 323 -59.06 -35.55 4.72
C LEU A 323 -58.52 -36.99 4.61
N PRO A 324 -57.40 -37.26 3.92
CA PRO A 324 -56.78 -38.58 3.92
C PRO A 324 -56.31 -39.03 5.31
N SER A 325 -55.72 -38.14 6.12
CA SER A 325 -55.23 -38.46 7.47
C SER A 325 -56.34 -38.68 8.50
N MET A 326 -57.56 -38.20 8.22
CA MET A 326 -58.76 -38.50 9.02
C MET A 326 -59.44 -39.83 8.64
N SER A 327 -59.06 -40.44 7.52
CA SER A 327 -59.69 -41.65 6.96
C SER A 327 -58.95 -42.95 7.32
N SER A 328 -57.76 -42.82 7.91
CA SER A 328 -56.82 -43.86 8.32
C SER A 328 -56.81 -44.04 9.83
#